data_AF-A0A1I1KMB7-F1
#
_entry.id   AF-A0A1I1KMB7-F1
#
_cell.length_a   1.000
_cell.length_b   1.000
_cell.length_c   1.000
_cell.angle_alpha   90.00
_cell.angle_beta   90.00
_cell.angle_gamma   90.00
#
_symmetry.space_group_name_H-M   'P 1'
#
loop_
_entity.id
_entity.type
_entity.pdbx_description
1 polymer ?
#
loop_
_entity_poly.entity_id
_entity_poly.type
_entity_poly.pdbx_seq_one_letter_code
_entity_poly.pdbx_strand_id
1 'polypeptide(L)'
;MSTIKIPLVINKYDADGNEHPYKTINNEEDIKEVKKVLKNAKWENSKVELKKNPDYNFYFDNPNAKTIEYRLWITPNKKQIEIYKGTAEFAKLSVKDSTSIFSIFEIRSN
;
A
#
# COMPACT_ATOMS: atom_id res chain seq x y z
N MET A 1 -21.78 9.93 19.87
CA MET A 1 -20.65 9.00 19.69
C MET A 1 -19.74 9.59 18.64
N SER A 2 -18.48 9.89 18.96
CA SER A 2 -17.52 10.42 17.98
C SER A 2 -17.04 9.27 17.09
N THR A 3 -17.17 9.42 15.77
CA THR A 3 -16.59 8.47 14.81
C THR A 3 -15.07 8.50 14.94
N ILE A 4 -14.45 7.37 15.25
CA ILE A 4 -12.99 7.23 15.24
C ILE A 4 -12.52 7.31 13.79
N LYS A 5 -11.73 8.34 13.48
CA LYS A 5 -11.06 8.45 12.18
C LYS A 5 -9.88 7.48 12.16
N ILE A 6 -9.84 6.61 11.15
CA ILE A 6 -8.76 5.65 10.96
C ILE A 6 -7.92 6.15 9.77
N PRO A 7 -6.79 6.82 10.00
CA PRO A 7 -5.96 7.31 8.91
C PRO A 7 -5.21 6.16 8.22
N LEU A 8 -4.77 6.43 7.00
CA LEU A 8 -3.85 5.58 6.26
C LEU A 8 -2.45 6.18 6.35
N VAL A 9 -1.53 5.46 6.97
CA VAL A 9 -0.12 5.87 7.12
C VAL A 9 0.70 5.18 6.05
N ILE A 10 1.59 5.94 5.41
CA ILE A 10 2.44 5.47 4.31
C ILE A 10 3.89 5.84 4.67
N ASN A 11 4.77 4.85 4.58
CA ASN A 11 6.22 5.05 4.70
C ASN A 11 6.90 4.63 3.40
N LYS A 12 8.09 5.19 3.17
CA LYS A 12 8.89 4.96 1.97
C LYS A 12 10.23 4.36 2.38
N TYR A 13 10.74 3.45 1.57
CA TYR A 13 12.08 2.89 1.76
C TYR A 13 13.11 3.68 0.95
N ASP A 14 14.27 3.94 1.54
CA ASP A 14 15.43 4.47 0.83
C ASP A 14 16.23 3.34 0.12
N ALA A 15 17.32 3.73 -0.55
CA ALA A 15 18.16 2.79 -1.29
C ALA A 15 18.88 1.78 -0.38
N ASP A 16 19.11 2.15 0.88
CA ASP A 16 19.75 1.31 1.89
C ASP A 16 18.74 0.39 2.60
N GLY A 17 17.45 0.57 2.33
CA GLY A 17 16.36 -0.22 2.90
C GLY A 17 15.83 0.30 4.24
N ASN A 18 16.17 1.53 4.62
CA ASN A 18 15.58 2.15 5.81
C ASN A 18 14.21 2.72 5.48
N GLU A 19 13.27 2.53 6.40
CA GLU A 19 11.91 3.05 6.31
C GLU A 19 11.82 4.47 6.89
N HIS A 20 11.15 5.36 6.15
CA HIS A 20 10.94 6.75 6.55
C HIS A 20 9.46 7.14 6.40
N PRO A 21 8.89 7.90 7.36
CA PRO A 21 7.56 8.48 7.21
C PRO A 21 7.44 9.27 5.90
N TYR A 22 6.40 8.99 5.12
CA TYR A 22 6.18 9.64 3.84
C TYR A 22 4.91 10.49 3.83
N LYS A 23 3.76 9.91 4.19
CA LYS A 23 2.48 10.61 4.15
C LYS A 23 1.45 9.97 5.09
N THR A 24 0.57 10.80 5.65
CA THR A 24 -0.65 10.34 6.34
C THR A 24 -1.88 10.87 5.62
N ILE A 25 -2.76 9.97 5.21
CA ILE A 25 -4.01 10.28 4.52
C ILE A 25 -5.17 10.20 5.50
N ASN A 26 -5.90 11.30 5.61
CA ASN A 26 -7.10 11.43 6.46
C ASN A 26 -8.39 11.58 5.64
N ASN A 27 -8.29 11.75 4.32
CA ASN A 27 -9.45 11.90 3.45
C ASN A 27 -10.21 10.57 3.36
N GLU A 28 -11.50 10.58 3.69
CA GLU A 28 -12.31 9.37 3.76
C GLU A 28 -12.57 8.73 2.40
N GLU A 29 -12.67 9.52 1.33
CA GLU A 29 -12.91 9.02 -0.03
C GLU A 29 -11.67 8.29 -0.56
N ASP A 30 -10.49 8.88 -0.37
CA ASP A 30 -9.21 8.26 -0.70
C ASP A 30 -9.04 6.93 0.06
N ILE A 31 -9.31 6.92 1.36
CA ILE A 31 -9.22 5.72 2.20
C ILE A 31 -10.21 4.65 1.72
N LYS A 32 -11.44 5.03 1.34
CA LYS A 32 -12.44 4.10 0.80
C LYS A 32 -11.97 3.51 -0.53
N GLU A 33 -11.37 4.30 -1.41
CA GLU A 33 -10.89 3.81 -2.69
C GLU A 33 -9.69 2.86 -2.53
N VAL A 34 -8.75 3.16 -1.63
CA VAL A 34 -7.64 2.22 -1.30
C VAL A 34 -8.19 0.90 -0.77
N LYS A 35 -9.17 0.94 0.15
CA LYS A 35 -9.82 -0.28 0.67
C LYS A 35 -10.52 -1.07 -0.43
N LYS A 36 -11.15 -0.40 -1.39
CA LYS A 36 -11.81 -1.03 -2.53
C LYS A 36 -10.81 -1.70 -3.47
N VAL A 37 -9.68 -1.04 -3.77
CA VAL A 37 -8.57 -1.64 -4.53
C VAL A 37 -8.09 -2.93 -3.85
N LEU A 38 -7.81 -2.88 -2.55
CA LEU A 38 -7.35 -4.05 -1.79
C LEU A 38 -8.40 -5.17 -1.74
N LYS A 39 -9.68 -4.83 -1.60
CA LYS A 39 -10.78 -5.81 -1.60
C LYS A 39 -10.93 -6.51 -2.94
N ASN A 40 -10.72 -5.79 -4.05
CA ASN A 40 -10.91 -6.32 -5.40
C ASN A 40 -9.65 -6.97 -5.98
N ALA A 41 -8.50 -6.80 -5.32
CA ALA A 41 -7.25 -7.41 -5.74
C ALA A 41 -7.38 -8.95 -5.76
N LYS A 42 -6.80 -9.55 -6.80
CA LYS A 42 -6.72 -11.02 -6.93
C LYS A 42 -5.54 -11.51 -6.10
N TRP A 43 -5.81 -11.84 -4.84
CA TRP A 43 -4.80 -12.32 -3.91
C TRP A 43 -4.42 -13.77 -4.21
N GLU A 44 -3.13 -14.03 -4.27
CA GLU A 44 -2.53 -15.34 -4.45
C GLU A 44 -1.68 -15.67 -3.21
N ASN A 45 -1.76 -16.91 -2.73
CA ASN A 45 -0.87 -17.38 -1.68
C ASN A 45 0.52 -17.55 -2.27
N SER A 46 1.50 -16.82 -1.74
CA SER A 46 2.84 -16.85 -2.28
C SER A 46 3.88 -16.75 -1.17
N LYS A 47 4.70 -17.78 -1.03
CA LYS A 47 5.95 -17.75 -0.27
C LYS A 47 7.05 -17.24 -1.20
N VAL A 48 7.06 -15.94 -1.49
CA VAL A 48 8.11 -15.36 -2.34
C VAL A 48 9.26 -14.87 -1.48
N GLU A 49 10.46 -15.34 -1.77
CA GLU A 49 11.69 -14.66 -1.38
C GLU A 49 11.81 -13.38 -2.21
N LEU A 50 11.41 -12.26 -1.61
CA LEU A 50 11.50 -10.95 -2.24
C LEU A 50 12.97 -10.48 -2.22
N LYS A 51 13.59 -10.40 -3.39
CA LYS A 51 15.00 -10.03 -3.56
C LYS A 51 15.29 -8.54 -3.34
N LYS A 52 14.27 -7.69 -3.31
CA LYS A 52 14.37 -6.23 -3.18
C LYS A 52 13.43 -5.75 -2.08
N ASN A 53 13.88 -4.76 -1.30
CA ASN A 53 13.03 -4.00 -0.39
C ASN A 53 11.83 -3.39 -1.14
N PRO A 54 10.67 -3.27 -0.48
CA PRO A 54 9.53 -2.54 -1.04
C PRO A 54 9.90 -1.09 -1.33
N ASP A 55 9.19 -0.45 -2.25
CA ASP A 55 9.34 0.99 -2.47
C ASP A 55 8.58 1.78 -1.39
N TYR A 56 7.44 1.25 -0.95
CA TYR A 56 6.60 1.81 0.11
C TYR A 56 6.01 0.71 0.99
N ASN A 57 5.65 1.04 2.22
CA ASN A 57 4.65 0.27 2.97
C ASN A 57 3.54 1.21 3.45
N PHE A 58 2.41 0.62 3.85
CA PHE A 58 1.33 1.37 4.44
C PHE A 58 0.45 0.51 5.34
N TYR A 59 -0.27 1.17 6.24
CA TYR A 59 -1.22 0.52 7.13
C TYR A 59 -2.34 1.47 7.54
N PHE A 60 -3.48 0.89 7.95
CA PHE A 60 -4.58 1.63 8.54
C PHE A 60 -4.36 1.71 10.05
N ASP A 61 -4.22 2.91 10.59
CA ASP A 61 -3.92 3.14 12.00
C ASP A 61 -5.20 3.06 12.84
N ASN A 62 -5.69 1.83 13.04
CA ASN A 62 -6.86 1.56 13.84
C ASN A 62 -6.46 1.11 15.25
N PRO A 63 -6.66 1.93 16.29
CA PRO A 63 -6.25 1.57 17.65
C PRO A 63 -7.04 0.39 18.24
N ASN A 64 -8.18 0.04 17.64
CA ASN A 64 -9.06 -1.03 18.13
C ASN A 64 -8.91 -2.34 17.33
N ALA A 65 -7.92 -2.43 16.43
CA ALA A 65 -7.70 -3.62 15.61
C ALA A 65 -6.21 -3.93 15.44
N LYS A 66 -5.91 -5.19 15.13
CA LYS A 66 -4.55 -5.57 14.76
C LYS A 66 -4.16 -4.89 13.45
N THR A 67 -3.04 -4.17 13.46
CA THR A 67 -2.47 -3.53 12.28
C THR A 67 -2.00 -4.58 11.27
N ILE A 68 -2.47 -4.45 10.03
CA ILE A 68 -2.00 -5.22 8.89
C ILE A 68 -1.15 -4.30 8.04
N GLU A 69 0.12 -4.65 7.87
CA GLU A 69 1.03 -3.97 6.97
C GLU A 69 0.86 -4.47 5.54
N TYR A 70 0.81 -3.52 4.60
CA TYR A 70 0.89 -3.77 3.18
C TYR A 70 2.21 -3.23 2.65
N ARG A 71 2.95 -4.06 1.93
CA ARG A 71 4.20 -3.68 1.27
C ARG A 71 3.97 -3.55 -0.22
N LEU A 72 4.56 -2.53 -0.83
CA LEU A 72 4.26 -2.09 -2.18
C LEU A 72 5.55 -1.98 -3.00
N TRP A 73 5.54 -2.59 -4.19
CA TRP A 73 6.57 -2.44 -5.21
C TRP A 73 5.96 -1.82 -6.47
N ILE A 74 6.68 -0.87 -7.05
CA ILE A 74 6.38 -0.31 -8.36
C ILE A 74 7.05 -1.20 -9.40
N THR A 75 6.28 -1.72 -10.35
CA THR A 75 6.85 -2.58 -11.40
C THR A 75 7.88 -1.79 -12.22
N PRO A 76 8.90 -2.44 -12.84
CA PRO A 76 9.96 -1.73 -13.58
C PRO A 76 9.45 -0.80 -14.68
N ASN A 77 8.31 -1.11 -15.31
CA ASN A 77 7.67 -0.27 -16.33
C ASN A 77 6.89 0.94 -15.75
N LYS A 78 6.86 1.11 -14.42
CA LYS A 78 6.20 2.19 -13.67
C LYS A 78 4.69 2.33 -13.91
N LYS A 79 4.03 1.29 -14.40
CA LYS A 79 2.59 1.31 -14.71
C LYS A 79 1.74 0.54 -13.72
N GLN A 80 2.34 -0.38 -12.98
CA GLN A 80 1.61 -1.27 -12.10
C GLN A 80 2.27 -1.35 -10.74
N ILE A 81 1.46 -1.82 -9.80
CA ILE A 81 1.86 -2.02 -8.43
C ILE A 81 1.70 -3.50 -8.07
N GLU A 82 2.68 -3.99 -7.34
CA GLU A 82 2.71 -5.28 -6.68
C GLU A 82 2.55 -5.07 -5.18
N ILE A 83 1.54 -5.69 -4.56
CA ILE A 83 1.24 -5.55 -3.13
C ILE A 83 1.38 -6.89 -2.43
N TYR A 84 2.08 -6.88 -1.30
CA TYR A 84 2.07 -7.97 -0.34
C TYR A 84 1.30 -7.56 0.91
N LYS A 85 0.42 -8.44 1.36
CA LYS A 85 -0.31 -8.29 2.62
C LYS A 85 0.30 -9.23 3.65
N GLY A 86 0.89 -8.65 4.69
CA GLY A 86 1.67 -9.41 5.68
C GLY A 86 2.80 -10.21 5.02
N THR A 87 2.85 -11.52 5.30
CA THR A 87 3.96 -12.42 4.90
C THR A 87 3.60 -13.48 3.86
N ALA A 88 2.35 -13.56 3.40
CA ALA A 88 1.89 -14.74 2.64
C ALA A 88 0.98 -14.45 1.45
N GLU A 89 0.35 -13.27 1.39
CA GLU A 89 -0.60 -12.93 0.32
C GLU A 89 0.02 -11.87 -0.60
N PHE A 90 -0.07 -12.12 -1.91
CA PHE A 90 0.44 -11.25 -2.96
C PHE A 90 -0.66 -10.91 -3.96
N ALA A 91 -0.65 -9.70 -4.50
CA ALA A 91 -1.46 -9.34 -5.65
C ALA A 91 -0.72 -8.37 -6.57
N LYS A 92 -0.82 -8.60 -7.87
CA LYS A 92 -0.46 -7.61 -8.89
C LYS A 92 -1.70 -6.83 -9.29
N LEU A 93 -1.70 -5.52 -9.05
CA LEU A 93 -2.83 -4.66 -9.33
C LEU A 93 -3.02 -4.43 -10.83
N SER A 94 -4.26 -4.17 -11.23
CA SER A 94 -4.55 -3.68 -12.57
C SER A 94 -3.88 -2.31 -12.80
N VAL A 95 -3.65 -1.93 -14.06
CA VAL A 95 -3.13 -0.58 -14.38
C VAL A 95 -4.06 0.50 -13.81
N LYS A 96 -5.37 0.32 -13.92
CA LYS A 96 -6.37 1.26 -13.39
C LYS A 96 -6.23 1.45 -11.88
N ASP A 97 -6.18 0.36 -11.12
CA ASP A 97 -6.07 0.42 -9.66
C ASP A 97 -4.71 0.98 -9.23
N SER A 98 -3.65 0.64 -9.97
CA SER A 98 -2.31 1.18 -9.74
C SER A 98 -2.29 2.69 -9.95
N THR A 99 -2.94 3.21 -11.00
CA THR A 99 -3.09 4.65 -11.24
C THR A 99 -3.83 5.34 -10.10
N SER A 100 -4.90 4.73 -9.57
CA SER A 100 -5.60 5.28 -8.40
C SER A 100 -4.66 5.39 -7.20
N ILE A 101 -3.88 4.34 -6.90
CA ILE A 101 -2.91 4.36 -5.81
C ILE A 101 -1.80 5.40 -6.06
N PHE A 102 -1.25 5.49 -7.26
CA PHE A 102 -0.25 6.52 -7.59
C PHE A 102 -0.78 7.93 -7.35
N SER A 103 -2.03 8.20 -7.73
CA SER A 103 -2.67 9.50 -7.50
C SER A 103 -2.87 9.77 -6.01
N ILE A 104 -3.46 8.83 -5.26
CA ILE A 104 -3.79 9.03 -3.84
C ILE A 104 -2.51 9.17 -2.99
N PHE A 105 -1.49 8.36 -3.29
CA PHE A 105 -0.22 8.36 -2.57
C PHE A 105 0.73 9.46 -3.10
N GLU A 106 0.35 10.17 -4.17
CA GLU A 106 1.19 11.16 -4.85
C GLU A 106 2.56 10.60 -5.25
N ILE A 107 2.59 9.33 -5.67
CA ILE A 107 3.80 8.67 -6.16
C ILE A 107 4.06 9.18 -7.57
N ARG A 108 5.09 10.01 -7.72
CA ARG A 108 5.51 10.53 -9.03
C ARG A 108 6.48 9.54 -9.68
N SER A 109 6.17 9.14 -10.91
CA SER A 109 7.10 8.41 -11.77
C SER A 109 8.09 9.43 -12.34
N ASN A 110 9.27 9.55 -11.73
CA ASN A 110 10.42 10.24 -12.36
C ASN A 110 10.89 9.48 -13.60
#